data_AF-A0AB34SD37-F1
#
_entry.id   AF-A0AB34SD37-F1
#
_cell.length_a   1.000
_cell.length_b   1.000
_cell.length_c   1.000
_cell.angle_alpha   90.00
_cell.angle_beta   90.00
_cell.angle_gamma   90.00
#
_symmetry.space_group_name_H-M   'P 1'
#
loop_
_entity.id
_entity.type
_entity.pdbx_description
1 polymer ?
#
loop_
_entity_poly.entity_id
_entity_poly.type
_entity_poly.pdbx_seq_one_letter_code
_entity_poly.pdbx_strand_id
1 'polypeptide(L)'
;MNYFNEGNKFYNGKDYEKAIDCYMKAIIQNINIACSYYNIGVCFIKLKKFDDAIDMLKKAISLQKESKYFFNLGYCYSMKNCLDKALCHFNLAWSIDPDDDECEKAVNLIISKLQKV
;
A
#
# COMPACT_ATOMS: atom_id res chain seq x y z
N MET A 1 -21.93 -12.49 -6.79
CA MET A 1 -21.62 -11.58 -5.66
C MET A 1 -20.40 -10.77 -6.03
N ASN A 2 -20.42 -9.44 -5.94
CA ASN A 2 -19.22 -8.63 -6.20
C ASN A 2 -18.43 -8.46 -4.90
N TYR A 3 -17.54 -9.40 -4.63
CA TYR A 3 -16.75 -9.41 -3.40
C TYR A 3 -15.79 -8.23 -3.29
N PHE A 4 -15.36 -7.62 -4.40
CA PHE A 4 -14.55 -6.41 -4.36
C PHE A 4 -15.33 -5.24 -3.75
N ASN A 5 -16.57 -5.02 -4.20
CA ASN A 5 -17.44 -3.98 -3.65
C ASN A 5 -17.83 -4.27 -2.20
N GLU A 6 -18.04 -5.52 -1.85
CA GLU A 6 -18.30 -5.94 -0.46
C GLU A 6 -17.09 -5.68 0.44
N GLY A 7 -15.87 -5.98 -0.04
CA GLY A 7 -14.62 -5.64 0.63
C GLY A 7 -14.49 -4.13 0.88
N ASN A 8 -14.84 -3.29 -0.10
CA ASN A 8 -14.85 -1.84 0.08
C ASN A 8 -15.84 -1.40 1.17
N LYS A 9 -17.01 -2.05 1.27
CA LYS A 9 -17.99 -1.75 2.33
C LYS A 9 -17.44 -2.10 3.72
N PHE A 10 -16.85 -3.29 3.88
CA PHE A 10 -16.23 -3.67 5.15
C PHE A 10 -15.05 -2.77 5.52
N TYR A 11 -14.22 -2.40 4.54
CA TYR A 11 -13.12 -1.45 4.72
C TYR A 11 -13.61 -0.09 5.24
N ASN A 12 -14.66 0.47 4.62
CA ASN A 12 -15.26 1.74 5.05
C ASN A 12 -15.90 1.62 6.45
N GLY A 13 -16.41 0.43 6.79
CA GLY A 13 -16.87 0.07 8.14
C GLY A 13 -15.75 -0.21 9.13
N LYS A 14 -14.47 -0.12 8.73
CA LYS A 14 -13.27 -0.43 9.51
C LYS A 14 -13.17 -1.89 9.99
N ASP A 15 -13.94 -2.80 9.41
CA ASP A 15 -13.83 -4.24 9.62
C ASP A 15 -12.82 -4.80 8.61
N TYR A 16 -11.53 -4.60 8.91
CA TYR A 16 -10.45 -4.86 7.97
C TYR A 16 -10.26 -6.36 7.72
N GLU A 17 -10.49 -7.20 8.72
CA GLU A 17 -10.44 -8.66 8.60
C GLU A 17 -11.48 -9.18 7.59
N LYS A 18 -12.75 -8.76 7.70
CA LYS A 18 -13.76 -9.14 6.70
C LYS A 18 -13.50 -8.52 5.33
N ALA A 19 -12.93 -7.32 5.29
CA ALA A 19 -12.53 -6.70 4.03
C ALA A 19 -11.48 -7.57 3.31
N ILE A 20 -10.47 -8.06 4.04
CA ILE A 20 -9.45 -8.98 3.52
C ILE A 20 -10.08 -10.25 2.95
N ASP A 21 -10.98 -10.90 3.69
CA ASP A 21 -11.67 -12.11 3.22
C ASP A 21 -12.43 -11.87 1.91
N CYS A 22 -13.08 -10.72 1.78
CA CYS A 22 -13.80 -10.34 0.57
C CYS A 22 -12.84 -10.08 -0.60
N TYR A 23 -11.75 -9.35 -0.40
CA TYR A 23 -10.76 -9.13 -1.45
C TYR A 23 -10.07 -10.43 -1.89
N MET A 24 -9.81 -11.37 -0.98
CA MET A 24 -9.29 -12.70 -1.34
C MET A 24 -10.26 -13.46 -2.24
N LYS A 25 -11.57 -13.42 -1.95
CA LYS A 25 -12.59 -14.01 -2.83
C LYS A 25 -12.67 -13.29 -4.19
N ALA A 26 -12.47 -11.98 -4.24
CA ALA A 26 -12.41 -11.23 -5.50
C ALA A 26 -11.22 -11.67 -6.37
N ILE A 27 -10.07 -11.93 -5.76
CA ILE A 27 -8.88 -12.49 -6.43
C ILE A 27 -9.19 -13.87 -7.03
N ILE A 28 -9.83 -14.77 -6.27
CA ILE A 28 -10.21 -16.11 -6.75
C ILE A 28 -11.14 -16.04 -7.97
N GLN A 29 -12.00 -15.01 -8.03
CA GLN A 29 -12.90 -14.75 -9.16
C GLN A 29 -12.25 -14.01 -10.33
N ASN A 30 -10.95 -13.71 -10.25
CA ASN A 30 -10.21 -12.92 -11.24
C ASN A 30 -10.78 -11.51 -11.47
N ILE A 31 -11.37 -10.90 -10.43
CA ILE A 31 -11.93 -9.55 -10.48
C ILE A 31 -11.00 -8.57 -9.78
N ASN A 32 -10.62 -7.48 -10.45
CA ASN A 32 -9.84 -6.39 -9.87
C ASN A 32 -8.61 -6.88 -9.09
N ILE A 33 -7.85 -7.82 -9.65
CA ILE A 33 -6.82 -8.58 -8.91
C ILE A 33 -5.76 -7.65 -8.30
N ALA A 34 -5.22 -6.71 -9.10
CA ALA A 34 -4.22 -5.75 -8.62
C ALA A 34 -4.77 -4.87 -7.48
N CYS A 35 -5.95 -4.28 -7.68
CA CYS A 35 -6.63 -3.47 -6.67
C CYS A 35 -6.97 -4.26 -5.40
N SER A 36 -7.31 -5.55 -5.54
CA SER A 36 -7.62 -6.42 -4.40
C SER A 36 -6.38 -6.68 -3.56
N TYR A 37 -5.25 -7.01 -4.18
CA TYR A 37 -3.97 -7.13 -3.45
C TYR A 37 -3.59 -5.80 -2.78
N TYR A 38 -3.74 -4.67 -3.47
CA TYR A 38 -3.50 -3.37 -2.89
C TYR A 38 -4.39 -3.12 -1.66
N ASN A 39 -5.70 -3.33 -1.78
CA ASN A 39 -6.64 -3.08 -0.69
C ASN A 39 -6.41 -4.02 0.50
N ILE A 40 -6.00 -5.28 0.28
CA ILE A 40 -5.54 -6.18 1.35
C ILE A 40 -4.30 -5.58 2.03
N GLY A 41 -3.32 -5.09 1.25
CA GLY A 41 -2.15 -4.41 1.79
C GLY A 41 -2.51 -3.20 2.65
N VAL A 42 -3.47 -2.38 2.21
CA VAL A 42 -3.99 -1.25 2.98
C VAL A 42 -4.70 -1.71 4.26
N CYS A 43 -5.47 -2.80 4.23
CA CYS A 43 -6.07 -3.38 5.43
C CYS A 43 -5.00 -3.80 6.43
N PHE A 44 -3.93 -4.47 5.97
CA PHE A 44 -2.81 -4.84 6.83
C PHE A 44 -2.06 -3.62 7.40
N ILE A 45 -1.92 -2.52 6.64
CA ILE A 45 -1.42 -1.25 7.17
C ILE A 45 -2.29 -0.75 8.32
N LYS A 46 -3.62 -0.75 8.17
CA LYS A 46 -4.55 -0.32 9.23
C LYS A 46 -4.48 -1.21 10.47
N LEU A 47 -4.18 -2.50 10.28
CA LEU A 47 -3.93 -3.47 11.35
C LEU A 47 -2.49 -3.43 11.89
N LYS A 48 -1.64 -2.51 11.41
CA LYS A 48 -0.20 -2.39 11.76
C LYS A 48 0.63 -3.66 11.46
N LYS A 49 0.16 -4.50 10.55
CA LYS A 49 0.84 -5.72 10.05
C LYS A 49 1.68 -5.38 8.83
N PHE A 50 2.80 -4.67 9.04
CA PHE A 50 3.57 -4.08 7.95
C PHE A 50 4.25 -5.10 7.02
N ASP A 51 4.66 -6.26 7.53
CA ASP A 51 5.25 -7.33 6.70
C ASP A 51 4.21 -7.93 5.74
N ASP A 52 3.04 -8.29 6.25
CA ASP A 52 1.93 -8.79 5.43
C ASP A 52 1.50 -7.75 4.38
N ALA A 53 1.48 -6.46 4.77
CA ALA A 53 1.20 -5.36 3.85
C ALA A 53 2.22 -5.29 2.71
N ILE A 54 3.52 -5.39 3.01
CA ILE A 54 4.60 -5.36 2.01
C ILE A 54 4.41 -6.47 0.98
N ASP A 55 4.10 -7.68 1.43
CA ASP A 55 3.92 -8.83 0.52
C ASP A 55 2.74 -8.62 -0.42
N MET A 56 1.62 -8.10 0.08
CA MET A 56 0.44 -7.83 -0.75
C MET A 56 0.66 -6.66 -1.71
N LEU A 57 1.32 -5.59 -1.27
CA LEU A 57 1.65 -4.44 -2.12
C LEU A 57 2.62 -4.82 -3.23
N LYS A 58 3.61 -5.68 -2.96
CA LYS A 58 4.50 -6.22 -4.01
C LYS A 58 3.74 -7.03 -5.05
N LYS A 59 2.76 -7.85 -4.63
CA LYS A 59 1.88 -8.58 -5.56
C LYS A 59 1.07 -7.60 -6.41
N ALA A 60 0.48 -6.56 -5.82
CA ALA A 60 -0.22 -5.51 -6.56
C ALA A 60 0.70 -4.82 -7.60
N ILE A 61 1.91 -4.42 -7.20
CA ILE A 61 2.92 -3.77 -8.06
C ILE A 61 3.36 -4.66 -9.22
N SER A 62 3.44 -5.97 -8.99
CA SER A 62 3.80 -6.93 -10.04
C SER A 62 2.74 -7.02 -11.15
N LEU A 63 1.49 -6.69 -10.84
CA LEU A 63 0.36 -6.70 -11.77
C LEU A 63 0.12 -5.33 -12.39
N GLN A 64 0.26 -4.26 -11.62
CA GLN A 64 0.03 -2.88 -12.07
C GLN A 64 0.90 -1.92 -11.27
N LYS A 65 1.51 -0.95 -11.96
CA LYS A 65 2.37 0.07 -11.35
C LYS A 65 1.58 1.37 -11.20
N GLU A 66 1.11 1.66 -9.99
CA GLU A 66 0.42 2.92 -9.65
C GLU A 66 1.18 3.64 -8.53
N SER A 67 1.21 4.99 -8.55
CA SER A 67 1.92 5.80 -7.56
C SER A 67 1.56 5.40 -6.12
N LYS A 68 0.27 5.35 -5.79
CA LYS A 68 -0.25 4.94 -4.47
C LYS A 68 0.23 3.55 -3.99
N TYR A 69 0.58 2.63 -4.88
CA TYR A 69 1.09 1.31 -4.49
C TYR A 69 2.52 1.42 -3.98
N PHE A 70 3.35 2.18 -4.69
CA PHE A 70 4.71 2.48 -4.26
C PHE A 70 4.73 3.36 -3.01
N PHE A 71 3.83 4.35 -2.91
CA PHE A 71 3.71 5.20 -1.73
C PHE A 71 3.41 4.37 -0.48
N ASN A 72 2.38 3.51 -0.52
CA ASN A 72 2.05 2.65 0.62
C ASN A 72 3.15 1.64 0.94
N LEU A 73 3.90 1.16 -0.07
CA LEU A 73 5.05 0.28 0.17
C LEU A 73 6.19 1.05 0.86
N GLY A 74 6.47 2.28 0.44
CA GLY A 74 7.40 3.19 1.10
C GLY A 74 7.01 3.49 2.54
N TYR A 75 5.71 3.72 2.78
CA TYR A 75 5.15 3.90 4.11
C TYR A 75 5.41 2.67 5.00
N CYS A 76 5.11 1.46 4.53
CA CYS A 76 5.41 0.24 5.28
C CYS A 76 6.90 0.13 5.65
N TYR A 77 7.82 0.40 4.71
CA TYR A 77 9.25 0.39 5.01
C TYR A 77 9.65 1.48 6.01
N SER A 78 9.04 2.67 5.95
CA SER A 78 9.29 3.74 6.92
C SER A 78 8.83 3.33 8.32
N MET A 79 7.67 2.68 8.45
CA MET A 79 7.17 2.16 9.73
C MET A 79 8.07 1.07 10.32
N LYS A 80 8.81 0.36 9.45
CA LYS A 80 9.84 -0.61 9.82
C LYS A 80 11.23 -0.01 10.02
N ASN A 81 11.36 1.33 9.99
CA ASN A 81 12.63 2.06 10.07
C ASN A 81 13.66 1.66 8.99
N CYS A 82 13.21 1.09 7.87
CA CYS A 82 14.03 0.79 6.70
C CYS A 82 14.05 2.01 5.77
N LEU A 83 14.70 3.08 6.23
CA LEU A 83 14.62 4.41 5.60
C LEU A 83 15.11 4.42 4.14
N ASP A 84 16.16 3.66 3.81
CA ASP A 84 16.66 3.59 2.42
C ASP A 84 15.62 3.02 1.45
N LYS A 85 14.94 1.95 1.86
CA LYS A 85 13.87 1.32 1.05
C LYS A 85 12.66 2.22 0.97
N ALA A 86 12.31 2.87 2.07
CA ALA A 86 11.21 3.83 2.11
C ALA A 86 11.46 4.99 1.14
N LEU A 87 12.65 5.60 1.18
CA LEU A 87 13.05 6.68 0.28
C LEU A 87 12.98 6.25 -1.19
N CYS A 88 13.50 5.06 -1.52
CA CYS A 88 13.43 4.50 -2.87
C CYS A 88 11.99 4.40 -3.38
N HIS A 89 11.08 3.85 -2.56
CA HIS A 89 9.69 3.67 -2.98
C HIS A 89 8.88 4.97 -3.00
N PHE A 90 9.15 5.94 -2.12
CA PHE A 90 8.54 7.26 -2.22
C PHE A 90 9.01 8.04 -3.45
N ASN A 91 10.30 7.96 -3.79
CA ASN A 91 10.80 8.54 -5.05
C ASN A 91 10.18 7.87 -6.29
N LEU A 92 9.99 6.55 -6.27
CA LEU A 92 9.29 5.85 -7.35
C LEU A 92 7.83 6.29 -7.46
N ALA A 93 7.13 6.45 -6.34
CA ALA A 93 5.77 6.99 -6.33
C ALA A 93 5.72 8.39 -6.95
N TRP A 94 6.62 9.28 -6.49
CA TRP A 94 6.73 10.65 -7.00
C TRP A 94 7.06 10.72 -8.49
N SER A 95 7.89 9.80 -8.99
CA SER A 95 8.21 9.73 -10.42
C SER A 95 7.03 9.33 -11.30
N ILE A 96 6.04 8.64 -10.73
CA ILE A 96 4.81 8.22 -11.44
C ILE A 96 3.75 9.32 -11.37
N ASP A 97 3.64 9.99 -10.21
CA ASP A 97 2.72 11.10 -9.99
C ASP A 97 3.47 12.30 -9.38
N PRO A 98 4.07 13.17 -10.20
CA PRO A 98 4.87 14.30 -9.73
C PRO A 98 4.07 15.36 -8.97
N ASP A 99 2.75 15.41 -9.17
CA ASP A 99 1.83 16.39 -8.58
C ASP A 99 1.33 15.96 -7.18
N ASP A 100 1.72 14.78 -6.71
CA ASP A 100 1.39 14.29 -5.37
C ASP A 100 2.33 14.89 -4.30
N ASP A 101 1.88 15.99 -3.69
CA ASP A 101 2.57 16.66 -2.57
C ASP A 101 2.90 15.72 -1.39
N GLU A 102 2.15 14.63 -1.19
CA GLU A 102 2.45 13.69 -0.10
C GLU A 102 3.76 12.95 -0.35
N CYS A 103 4.07 12.64 -1.61
CA CYS A 103 5.32 12.00 -2.00
C CYS A 103 6.53 12.91 -1.68
N GLU A 104 6.47 14.18 -2.07
CA GLU A 104 7.51 15.16 -1.76
C GLU A 104 7.74 15.28 -0.25
N LYS A 105 6.65 15.45 0.52
CA LYS A 105 6.71 15.55 1.98
C LYS A 105 7.34 14.31 2.61
N ALA A 106 6.98 13.12 2.13
CA ALA A 106 7.53 11.86 2.63
C ALA A 106 9.03 11.73 2.35
N VAL A 107 9.49 12.10 1.14
CA VAL A 107 10.90 12.11 0.76
C VAL A 107 11.70 13.08 1.64
N ASN A 108 11.26 14.33 1.75
CA ASN A 108 11.91 15.35 2.56
C ASN A 108 11.98 14.95 4.04
N LEU A 109 10.90 14.34 4.57
CA LEU A 109 10.89 13.82 5.93
C LEU A 109 11.96 12.73 6.14
N ILE A 110 12.11 11.80 5.21
CA ILE A 110 13.11 10.72 5.34
C ILE A 110 14.53 11.27 5.22
N ILE A 111 14.81 12.16 4.26
CA ILE A 111 16.12 12.78 4.09
C ILE A 111 16.53 13.50 5.38
N SER A 112 15.60 14.25 5.99
CA SER A 112 15.86 14.94 7.26
C SER A 112 16.20 13.99 8.42
N LYS A 113 15.66 12.77 8.41
CA LYS A 113 15.98 11.74 9.42
C LYS A 113 17.35 11.13 9.17
N LEU A 114 17.71 10.87 7.91
CA LEU A 114 19.00 10.30 7.53
C LEU A 114 20.16 11.27 7.81
N GLN A 115 19.95 12.58 7.66
CA GLN A 115 20.96 13.62 7.95
C GLN A 115 21.21 13.87 9.45
N LYS A 116 20.33 13.36 10.32
CA LYS A 116 20.44 13.51 11.78
C LYS A 116 21.16 12.33 12.46
N VAL A 117 21.64 11.36 11.69
CA VAL A 117 22.41 10.19 12.14
C VAL A 117 23.89 10.43 11.84
#